data_AF-A0A430RZG3-F1
#
_entry.id   AF-A0A430RZG3-F1
#
_cell.length_a   1.000
_cell.length_b   1.000
_cell.length_c   1.000
_cell.angle_alpha   90.00
_cell.angle_beta   90.00
_cell.angle_gamma   90.00
#
_symmetry.space_group_name_H-M   'P 1'
#
loop_
_entity.id
_entity.type
_entity.pdbx_description
1 polymer ?
#
loop_
_entity_poly.entity_id
_entity_poly.type
_entity_poly.pdbx_seq_one_letter_code
_entity_poly.pdbx_strand_id
1 'polypeptide(L)'
;MEIALERYYGHRLALPQVVAALIFAREKPPALLLVPEERLRRYRDLLAFGVPVYVNPGLEAWEERALFVMSYEEALAPFPEDPSAWRLVLEVGRSYPRRELLDRLLRMGYARDEDYRVLGEVLELGGVRLEFFGEELERLLVEGEERKRHILLPKPGKAEAFTSRKLLHFPGPVYLDTPALAPKEVWSLLRGRQVVALGSGVELPPLDLGMRPLPPYRGSLKSLEKDLARWLGEGRRVSLFVAHERTLDYLKRRLAPFRPQVPERFPGPRGQLSLFRGAFEGGAEWGEEVFLTEALVFAT
;
A
#
# COMPACT_ATOMS: atom_id res chain seq x y z
N MET A 1 15.84 -13.06 8.95
CA MET A 1 15.84 -12.20 10.16
C MET A 1 14.38 -11.94 10.49
N GLU A 2 13.87 -12.62 11.51
CA GLU A 2 12.53 -12.37 12.03
C GLU A 2 12.63 -11.13 12.92
N ILE A 3 12.11 -10.01 12.43
CA ILE A 3 12.10 -8.75 13.15
C ILE A 3 10.74 -8.65 13.83
N ALA A 4 10.71 -8.58 15.16
CA ALA A 4 9.52 -8.13 15.87
C ALA A 4 9.35 -6.63 15.59
N LEU A 5 8.51 -6.28 14.61
CA LEU A 5 8.28 -4.89 14.17
C LEU A 5 7.66 -4.04 15.27
N GLU A 6 7.00 -4.67 16.25
CA GLU A 6 6.39 -4.03 17.39
C GLU A 6 7.40 -3.24 18.24
N ARG A 7 8.69 -3.61 18.19
CA ARG A 7 9.77 -2.86 18.86
C ARG A 7 10.04 -1.49 18.23
N TYR A 8 9.49 -1.20 17.06
CA TYR A 8 9.66 0.07 16.36
C TYR A 8 8.60 1.10 16.75
N TYR A 9 7.51 0.65 17.38
CA TYR A 9 6.42 1.54 17.77
C TYR A 9 6.88 2.55 18.81
N GLY A 10 6.50 3.81 18.60
CA GLY A 10 6.94 4.95 19.39
C GLY A 10 8.33 5.47 19.03
N HIS A 11 8.99 4.94 18.00
CA HIS A 11 10.36 5.32 17.65
C HIS A 11 10.48 6.02 16.30
N ARG A 12 11.60 6.73 16.16
CA ARG A 12 12.08 7.32 14.91
C ARG A 12 13.26 6.52 14.35
N LEU A 13 13.16 6.09 13.10
CA LEU A 13 14.15 5.22 12.46
C LEU A 13 15.08 5.96 11.50
N ALA A 14 14.63 7.05 10.85
CA ALA A 14 15.41 7.84 9.89
C ALA A 14 16.10 7.00 8.79
N LEU A 15 15.29 6.27 8.01
CA LEU A 15 15.76 5.28 7.05
C LEU A 15 15.75 5.81 5.61
N PRO A 16 16.64 5.31 4.74
CA PRO A 16 16.45 5.38 3.29
C PRO A 16 15.08 4.82 2.91
N GLN A 17 14.43 5.47 1.93
CA GLN A 17 13.06 5.16 1.54
C GLN A 17 12.86 3.69 1.13
N VAL A 18 13.82 3.08 0.42
CA VAL A 18 13.75 1.66 0.05
C VAL A 18 13.70 0.70 1.26
N VAL A 19 14.37 1.05 2.36
CA VAL A 19 14.37 0.25 3.60
C VAL A 19 13.08 0.48 4.38
N ALA A 20 12.62 1.74 4.44
CA ALA A 20 11.32 2.10 4.98
C ALA A 20 10.18 1.32 4.29
N ALA A 21 10.23 1.22 2.96
CA ALA A 21 9.29 0.44 2.15
C ALA A 21 9.34 -1.06 2.49
N LEU A 22 10.53 -1.64 2.64
CA LEU A 22 10.68 -3.05 3.04
C LEU A 22 10.13 -3.32 4.45
N ILE A 23 10.38 -2.43 5.40
CA ILE A 23 9.87 -2.57 6.77
C ILE A 23 8.34 -2.56 6.76
N PHE A 24 7.73 -1.60 6.07
CA PHE A 24 6.28 -1.52 5.97
C PHE A 24 5.69 -2.74 5.24
N ALA A 25 6.33 -3.22 4.16
CA ALA A 25 5.90 -4.43 3.45
C ALA A 25 5.90 -5.69 4.35
N ARG A 26 6.70 -5.71 5.42
CA ARG A 26 6.76 -6.84 6.36
C ARG A 26 5.75 -6.72 7.51
N GLU A 27 5.02 -5.62 7.61
CA GLU A 27 4.04 -5.40 8.65
C GLU A 27 2.85 -6.35 8.51
N LYS A 28 2.27 -6.76 9.64
CA LYS A 28 1.04 -7.54 9.69
C LYS A 28 -0.15 -6.64 9.38
N PRO A 29 -0.96 -6.96 8.35
CA PRO A 29 -2.18 -6.21 8.08
C PRO A 29 -3.24 -6.38 9.19
N PRO A 30 -4.04 -5.33 9.50
CA PRO A 30 -4.05 -4.02 8.84
C PRO A 30 -2.99 -3.07 9.38
N ALA A 31 -2.37 -2.28 8.49
CA ALA A 31 -1.43 -1.22 8.86
C ALA A 31 -1.45 -0.09 7.83
N LEU A 32 -1.08 1.11 8.26
CA LEU A 32 -1.18 2.32 7.46
C LEU A 32 0.17 3.02 7.33
N LEU A 33 0.50 3.44 6.11
CA LEU A 33 1.60 4.33 5.81
C LEU A 33 1.07 5.67 5.32
N LEU A 34 1.43 6.75 6.01
CA LEU A 34 1.15 8.12 5.58
C LEU A 34 2.38 8.75 4.94
N VAL A 35 2.16 9.39 3.80
CA VAL A 35 3.20 9.99 2.97
C VAL A 35 2.77 11.37 2.47
N PRO A 36 3.71 12.25 2.08
CA PRO A 36 3.41 13.35 1.17
C PRO A 36 2.85 12.84 -0.17
N GLU A 37 1.96 13.60 -0.81
CA GLU A 37 1.27 13.17 -2.03
C GLU A 37 2.24 12.79 -3.16
N GLU A 38 3.29 13.59 -3.35
CA GLU A 38 4.33 13.40 -4.35
C GLU A 38 5.14 12.10 -4.15
N ARG A 39 5.06 11.50 -2.95
CA ARG A 39 5.77 10.27 -2.59
C ARG A 39 4.89 9.02 -2.68
N LEU A 40 3.58 9.16 -2.93
CA LEU A 40 2.65 8.02 -3.08
C LEU A 40 3.12 7.00 -4.12
N ARG A 41 3.60 7.48 -5.26
CA ARG A 41 4.07 6.61 -6.36
C ARG A 41 5.16 5.64 -5.91
N ARG A 42 6.01 6.02 -4.94
CA ARG A 42 7.11 5.18 -4.45
C ARG A 42 6.66 4.00 -3.61
N TYR A 43 5.44 4.06 -3.06
CA TYR A 43 4.86 3.01 -2.22
C TYR A 43 3.75 2.24 -2.93
N ARG A 44 3.26 2.72 -4.07
CA ARG A 44 2.44 1.91 -4.98
C ARG A 44 3.21 0.68 -5.49
N ASP A 45 4.53 0.78 -5.61
CA ASP A 45 5.40 -0.27 -6.15
C ASP A 45 5.84 -1.32 -5.09
N LEU A 46 5.18 -1.40 -3.92
CA LEU A 46 5.47 -2.42 -2.90
C LEU A 46 5.25 -3.86 -3.39
N LEU A 47 4.60 -4.05 -4.54
CA LEU A 47 4.58 -5.32 -5.28
C LEU A 47 5.98 -5.87 -5.58
N ALA A 48 7.00 -5.00 -5.69
CA ALA A 48 8.39 -5.43 -5.81
C ALA A 48 8.85 -6.30 -4.62
N PHE A 49 8.27 -6.07 -3.43
CA PHE A 49 8.45 -6.88 -2.23
C PHE A 49 7.39 -7.99 -2.09
N GLY A 50 6.54 -8.18 -3.09
CA GLY A 50 5.50 -9.21 -3.13
C GLY A 50 4.23 -8.87 -2.35
N VAL A 51 4.00 -7.60 -1.98
CA VAL A 51 2.88 -7.21 -1.12
C VAL A 51 1.97 -6.20 -1.83
N PRO A 52 0.68 -6.53 -2.03
CA PRO A 52 -0.29 -5.58 -2.56
C PRO A 52 -0.68 -4.56 -1.50
N VAL A 53 -0.99 -3.33 -1.93
CA VAL A 53 -1.45 -2.25 -1.05
C VAL A 53 -2.63 -1.51 -1.67
N TYR A 54 -3.48 -0.94 -0.82
CA TYR A 54 -4.45 0.06 -1.25
C TYR A 54 -3.81 1.44 -1.15
N VAL A 55 -3.87 2.21 -2.24
CA VAL A 55 -3.38 3.59 -2.27
C VAL A 55 -4.58 4.53 -2.25
N ASN A 56 -4.59 5.46 -1.29
CA ASN A 56 -5.71 6.35 -1.00
C ASN A 56 -7.05 5.59 -0.94
N PRO A 57 -7.16 4.56 -0.08
CA PRO A 57 -8.36 3.72 0.03
C PRO A 57 -9.62 4.55 0.31
N GLY A 58 -10.72 4.18 -0.32
CA GLY A 58 -12.06 4.63 0.02
C GLY A 58 -12.86 3.59 0.80
N LEU A 59 -14.18 3.68 0.69
CA LEU A 59 -15.11 2.74 1.31
C LEU A 59 -14.96 1.31 0.78
N GLU A 60 -14.43 1.13 -0.43
CA GLU A 60 -14.17 -0.18 -1.02
C GLU A 60 -13.18 -1.01 -0.20
N ALA A 61 -12.24 -0.35 0.47
CA ALA A 61 -11.19 -1.01 1.23
C ALA A 61 -11.43 -0.96 2.75
N TRP A 62 -12.55 -0.38 3.19
CA TRP A 62 -12.92 -0.35 4.59
C TRP A 62 -13.17 -1.78 5.11
N GLU A 63 -12.65 -2.10 6.30
CA GLU A 63 -12.56 -3.45 6.91
C GLU A 63 -11.64 -4.47 6.22
N GLU A 64 -10.99 -4.13 5.10
CA GLU A 64 -10.04 -5.05 4.49
C GLU A 64 -8.80 -5.24 5.38
N ARG A 65 -8.30 -6.48 5.50
CA ARG A 65 -7.06 -6.77 6.23
C ARG A 65 -5.87 -6.60 5.30
N ALA A 66 -5.55 -5.35 4.97
CA ALA A 66 -4.52 -5.00 4.00
C ALA A 66 -3.53 -3.95 4.52
N LEU A 67 -2.46 -3.74 3.77
CA LEU A 67 -1.61 -2.57 3.94
C LEU A 67 -2.21 -1.40 3.17
N PHE A 68 -2.27 -0.25 3.82
CA PHE A 68 -2.83 0.98 3.29
C PHE A 68 -1.75 2.04 3.15
N VAL A 69 -1.77 2.77 2.04
CA VAL A 69 -0.90 3.93 1.82
C VAL A 69 -1.81 5.13 1.55
N MET A 70 -1.68 6.21 2.32
CA MET A 70 -2.47 7.43 2.15
C MET A 70 -1.57 8.66 2.09
N SER A 71 -1.96 9.65 1.28
CA SER A 71 -1.39 10.99 1.45
C SER A 71 -1.87 11.60 2.77
N TYR A 72 -1.15 12.59 3.28
CA TYR A 72 -1.63 13.35 4.44
C TYR A 72 -2.97 14.04 4.17
N GLU A 73 -3.16 14.58 2.97
CA GLU A 73 -4.42 15.18 2.55
C GLU A 73 -5.56 14.15 2.58
N GLU A 74 -5.33 12.97 1.99
CA GLU A 74 -6.33 11.91 1.92
C GLU A 74 -6.70 11.38 3.31
N ALA A 75 -5.71 11.25 4.20
CA ALA A 75 -5.93 10.85 5.58
C ALA A 75 -6.84 11.83 6.35
N LEU A 76 -6.79 13.12 5.98
CA LEU A 76 -7.62 14.19 6.54
C LEU A 76 -8.89 14.46 5.73
N ALA A 77 -9.11 13.76 4.61
CA ALA A 77 -10.30 13.94 3.80
C ALA A 77 -11.57 13.58 4.60
N PRO A 78 -12.70 14.26 4.33
CA PRO A 78 -14.00 13.88 4.87
C PRO A 78 -14.32 12.41 4.63
N PHE A 79 -14.81 11.74 5.68
CA PHE A 79 -15.22 10.34 5.61
C PHE A 79 -16.47 10.10 6.48
N PRO A 80 -17.35 9.15 6.14
CA PRO A 80 -18.53 8.89 6.95
C PRO A 80 -18.19 8.56 8.41
N GLU A 81 -19.01 9.01 9.35
CA GLU A 81 -18.92 8.58 10.76
C GLU A 81 -19.23 7.09 10.92
N ASP A 82 -20.21 6.60 10.18
CA ASP A 82 -20.56 5.18 10.07
C ASP A 82 -20.35 4.70 8.63
N PRO A 83 -19.16 4.20 8.26
CA PRO A 83 -18.89 3.71 6.90
C PRO A 83 -19.78 2.53 6.48
N SER A 84 -20.31 1.76 7.44
CA SER A 84 -21.17 0.60 7.15
C SER A 84 -22.48 1.04 6.48
N ALA A 85 -23.02 2.22 6.81
CA ALA A 85 -24.20 2.78 6.16
C ALA A 85 -23.97 3.10 4.66
N TRP A 86 -22.72 3.26 4.25
CA TRP A 86 -22.31 3.72 2.92
C TRP A 86 -21.61 2.65 2.09
N ARG A 87 -21.50 1.43 2.61
CA ARG A 87 -20.85 0.32 1.91
C ARG A 87 -21.67 -0.94 2.10
N LEU A 88 -22.11 -1.55 1.00
CA LEU A 88 -22.82 -2.83 1.05
C LEU A 88 -21.93 -3.92 0.48
N VAL A 89 -21.52 -4.86 1.34
CA VAL A 89 -20.82 -6.07 0.93
C VAL A 89 -21.86 -7.12 0.56
N LEU A 90 -21.86 -7.52 -0.71
CA LEU A 90 -22.70 -8.57 -1.27
C LEU A 90 -21.86 -9.84 -1.38
N GLU A 91 -22.24 -10.86 -0.64
CA GLU A 91 -21.60 -12.18 -0.57
C GLU A 91 -22.64 -13.28 -0.75
N VAL A 92 -22.34 -14.21 -1.66
CA VAL A 92 -23.15 -15.41 -1.91
C VAL A 92 -23.22 -16.27 -0.63
N GLY A 93 -24.41 -16.80 -0.33
CA GLY A 93 -24.69 -17.59 0.87
C GLY A 93 -24.99 -16.76 2.12
N ARG A 94 -25.10 -15.42 1.99
CA ARG A 94 -25.57 -14.56 3.07
C ARG A 94 -27.03 -14.20 2.91
N SER A 95 -27.69 -13.96 4.04
CA SER A 95 -29.06 -13.47 4.11
C SER A 95 -29.11 -11.94 4.01
N TYR A 96 -30.03 -11.44 3.18
CA TYR A 96 -30.35 -10.04 2.98
C TYR A 96 -31.86 -9.87 3.03
N PRO A 97 -32.44 -9.55 4.20
CA PRO A 97 -33.87 -9.28 4.31
C PRO A 97 -34.27 -8.20 3.31
N ARG A 98 -35.27 -8.50 2.48
CA ARG A 98 -35.58 -7.69 1.29
C ARG A 98 -35.79 -6.22 1.64
N ARG A 99 -36.58 -5.95 2.68
CA ARG A 99 -36.87 -4.58 3.11
C ARG A 99 -35.60 -3.83 3.51
N GLU A 100 -34.72 -4.46 4.28
CA GLU A 100 -33.47 -3.85 4.75
C GLU A 100 -32.53 -3.57 3.58
N LEU A 101 -32.41 -4.50 2.63
CA LEU A 101 -31.60 -4.33 1.43
C LEU A 101 -32.08 -3.13 0.61
N LEU A 102 -33.39 -3.03 0.34
CA LEU A 102 -33.96 -1.93 -0.44
C LEU A 102 -33.83 -0.58 0.29
N ASP A 103 -34.10 -0.55 1.59
CA ASP A 103 -33.93 0.65 2.42
C ASP A 103 -32.47 1.12 2.44
N ARG A 104 -31.52 0.18 2.40
CA ARG A 104 -30.08 0.47 2.33
C ARG A 104 -29.66 0.98 0.96
N LEU A 105 -30.16 0.39 -0.13
CA LEU A 105 -29.92 0.90 -1.49
C LEU A 105 -30.40 2.34 -1.66
N LEU A 106 -31.61 2.65 -1.17
CA LEU A 106 -32.14 4.02 -1.16
C LEU A 106 -31.25 4.96 -0.35
N ARG A 107 -30.81 4.54 0.85
CA ARG A 107 -29.83 5.28 1.66
C ARG A 107 -28.46 5.39 1.02
N MET A 108 -28.11 4.57 0.03
CA MET A 108 -26.89 4.71 -0.76
C MET A 108 -27.09 5.55 -2.03
N GLY A 109 -28.31 6.04 -2.27
CA GLY A 109 -28.68 6.92 -3.38
C GLY A 109 -29.23 6.20 -4.60
N TYR A 110 -29.54 4.91 -4.50
CA TYR A 110 -30.12 4.13 -5.58
C TYR A 110 -31.65 4.13 -5.48
N ALA A 111 -32.32 4.66 -6.49
CA ALA A 111 -33.77 4.71 -6.58
C ALA A 111 -34.32 3.50 -7.36
N ARG A 112 -35.47 2.98 -6.89
CA ARG A 112 -36.18 1.89 -7.57
C ARG A 112 -36.71 2.38 -8.92
N ASP A 113 -36.69 1.51 -9.91
CA ASP A 113 -37.14 1.71 -11.30
C ASP A 113 -36.33 2.74 -12.11
N GLU A 114 -35.50 3.56 -11.45
CA GLU A 114 -34.49 4.43 -12.05
C GLU A 114 -33.11 3.76 -12.10
N ASP A 115 -32.61 3.30 -10.94
CA ASP A 115 -31.27 2.74 -10.80
C ASP A 115 -31.28 1.21 -10.71
N TYR A 116 -32.30 0.64 -10.05
CA TYR A 116 -32.45 -0.81 -9.92
C TYR A 116 -33.87 -1.29 -10.16
N ARG A 117 -34.00 -2.55 -10.56
CA ARG A 117 -35.28 -3.25 -10.77
C ARG A 117 -35.35 -4.50 -9.92
N VAL A 118 -36.56 -4.86 -9.52
CA VAL A 118 -36.84 -6.07 -8.74
C VAL A 118 -37.81 -6.93 -9.54
N LEU A 119 -37.36 -8.12 -9.94
CA LEU A 119 -38.08 -9.08 -10.79
C LEU A 119 -38.22 -10.40 -10.03
N GLY A 120 -39.21 -10.49 -9.14
CA GLY A 120 -39.37 -11.64 -8.24
C GLY A 120 -38.14 -11.79 -7.33
N GLU A 121 -37.45 -12.92 -7.41
CA GLU A 121 -36.23 -13.21 -6.64
C GLU A 121 -34.96 -12.58 -7.24
N VAL A 122 -35.08 -11.74 -8.27
CA VAL A 122 -33.94 -11.10 -8.92
C VAL A 122 -33.94 -9.60 -8.63
N LEU A 123 -32.79 -9.05 -8.26
CA LEU A 123 -32.53 -7.62 -8.21
C LEU A 123 -31.42 -7.26 -9.20
N GLU A 124 -31.70 -6.32 -10.10
CA GLU A 124 -30.74 -5.82 -11.09
C GLU A 124 -30.44 -4.34 -10.82
N LEU A 125 -29.16 -3.99 -10.67
CA LEU A 125 -28.67 -2.64 -10.40
C LEU A 125 -27.44 -2.38 -11.29
N GLY A 126 -27.62 -1.61 -12.37
CA GLY A 126 -26.55 -1.41 -13.36
C GLY A 126 -26.03 -2.74 -13.91
N GLY A 127 -24.73 -2.97 -13.83
CA GLY A 127 -24.10 -4.26 -14.19
C GLY A 127 -24.12 -5.31 -13.09
N VAL A 128 -24.73 -5.06 -11.93
CA VAL A 128 -24.82 -6.01 -10.82
C VAL A 128 -26.19 -6.70 -10.83
N ARG A 129 -26.20 -8.03 -10.84
CA ARG A 129 -27.40 -8.86 -10.76
C ARG A 129 -27.31 -9.79 -9.56
N LEU A 130 -28.33 -9.76 -8.72
CA LEU A 130 -28.47 -10.55 -7.51
C LEU A 130 -29.65 -11.50 -7.69
N GLU A 131 -29.42 -12.79 -7.56
CA GLU A 131 -30.45 -13.83 -7.59
C GLU A 131 -30.57 -14.44 -6.20
N PHE A 132 -31.77 -14.37 -5.64
CA PHE A 132 -32.07 -14.81 -4.28
C PHE A 132 -32.86 -16.13 -4.28
N PHE A 133 -32.78 -16.84 -3.17
CA PHE A 133 -33.74 -17.85 -2.77
C PHE A 133 -34.32 -17.47 -1.41
N GLY A 134 -35.50 -16.83 -1.43
CA GLY A 134 -36.08 -16.23 -0.23
C GLY A 134 -35.30 -14.98 0.18
N GLU A 135 -34.50 -15.07 1.23
CA GLU A 135 -33.64 -13.96 1.68
C GLU A 135 -32.15 -14.23 1.45
N GLU A 136 -31.77 -15.44 1.01
CA GLU A 136 -30.38 -15.81 0.79
C GLU A 136 -29.94 -15.42 -0.63
N LEU A 137 -28.78 -14.77 -0.77
CA LEU A 137 -28.17 -14.48 -2.06
C LEU A 137 -27.52 -15.75 -2.61
N GLU A 138 -28.15 -16.43 -3.57
CA GLU A 138 -27.61 -17.66 -4.17
C GLU A 138 -26.62 -17.38 -5.31
N ARG A 139 -26.88 -16.33 -6.10
CA ARG A 139 -26.03 -15.99 -7.24
C ARG A 139 -25.83 -14.49 -7.34
N LEU A 140 -24.59 -14.11 -7.63
CA LEU A 140 -24.17 -12.73 -7.83
C LEU A 140 -23.43 -12.67 -9.16
N LEU A 141 -23.91 -11.83 -10.07
CA LEU A 141 -23.23 -11.52 -11.32
C LEU A 141 -22.83 -10.04 -11.32
N VAL A 142 -21.62 -9.75 -11.80
CA VAL A 142 -21.11 -8.40 -11.97
C VAL A 142 -20.55 -8.29 -13.38
N GLU A 143 -21.12 -7.39 -14.18
CA GLU A 143 -20.85 -7.25 -15.61
C GLU A 143 -21.03 -8.57 -16.38
N GLY A 144 -22.03 -9.36 -15.98
CA GLY A 144 -22.33 -10.68 -16.57
C GLY A 144 -21.46 -11.84 -16.09
N GLU A 145 -20.44 -11.58 -15.27
CA GLU A 145 -19.58 -12.62 -14.70
C GLU A 145 -20.02 -13.01 -13.29
N GLU A 146 -20.12 -14.31 -13.02
CA GLU A 146 -20.40 -14.79 -11.66
C GLU A 146 -19.27 -14.43 -10.70
N ARG A 147 -19.64 -13.88 -9.53
CA ARG A 147 -18.73 -13.55 -8.44
C ARG A 147 -19.27 -14.06 -7.13
N LYS A 148 -18.36 -14.44 -6.22
CA LYS A 148 -18.73 -14.81 -4.84
C LYS A 148 -18.95 -13.62 -3.93
N ARG A 149 -18.32 -12.48 -4.27
CA ARG A 149 -18.32 -11.26 -3.47
C ARG A 149 -18.24 -10.02 -4.36
N HIS A 150 -18.99 -8.99 -4.03
CA HIS A 150 -18.94 -7.66 -4.64
C HIS A 150 -19.20 -6.59 -3.58
N ILE A 151 -18.52 -5.45 -3.69
CA ILE A 151 -18.74 -4.31 -2.80
C ILE A 151 -19.47 -3.26 -3.61
N LEU A 152 -20.70 -2.98 -3.21
CA LEU A 152 -21.47 -1.87 -3.73
C LEU A 152 -21.18 -0.61 -2.92
N LEU A 153 -20.83 0.46 -3.61
CA LEU A 153 -20.55 1.79 -3.05
C LEU A 153 -21.76 2.72 -3.24
N PRO A 154 -21.80 3.90 -2.61
CA PRO A 154 -22.88 4.86 -2.84
C PRO A 154 -22.85 5.38 -4.27
N LYS A 155 -24.01 5.83 -4.76
CA LYS A 155 -24.12 6.46 -6.07
C LYS A 155 -23.22 7.71 -6.14
N PRO A 156 -22.43 7.90 -7.21
CA PRO A 156 -21.63 9.10 -7.38
C PRO A 156 -22.47 10.38 -7.32
N GLY A 157 -21.93 11.43 -6.70
CA GLY A 157 -22.62 12.71 -6.57
C GLY A 157 -23.68 12.75 -5.47
N LYS A 158 -23.87 11.67 -4.70
CA LYS A 158 -24.63 11.72 -3.46
C LYS A 158 -23.98 12.71 -2.49
N ALA A 159 -24.61 13.87 -2.34
CA ALA A 159 -24.12 14.96 -1.49
C ALA A 159 -24.34 14.61 -0.02
N GLU A 160 -23.26 14.36 0.70
CA GLU A 160 -23.30 14.11 2.14
C GLU A 160 -22.17 14.89 2.80
N ALA A 161 -22.51 15.60 3.88
CA ALA A 161 -21.56 16.35 4.66
C ALA A 161 -20.87 15.39 5.64
N PHE A 162 -19.92 14.60 5.14
CA PHE A 162 -19.11 13.73 5.99
C PHE A 162 -18.28 14.54 6.97
N THR A 163 -18.46 14.25 8.26
CA THR A 163 -17.88 15.01 9.38
C THR A 163 -16.63 14.37 9.96
N SER A 164 -16.46 13.05 9.80
CA SER A 164 -15.29 12.31 10.29
C SER A 164 -14.06 12.49 9.38
N ARG A 165 -12.96 11.82 9.73
CA ARG A 165 -11.68 11.85 9.02
C ARG A 165 -11.27 10.44 8.65
N LYS A 166 -10.84 10.24 7.40
CA LYS A 166 -10.50 8.92 6.87
C LYS A 166 -9.51 8.15 7.72
N LEU A 167 -8.47 8.81 8.24
CA LEU A 167 -7.44 8.21 9.12
C LEU A 167 -8.02 7.43 10.31
N LEU A 168 -9.15 7.87 10.86
CA LEU A 168 -9.78 7.24 12.01
C LEU A 168 -10.40 5.87 11.70
N HIS A 169 -10.67 5.59 10.43
CA HIS A 169 -11.41 4.40 9.98
C HIS A 169 -10.53 3.27 9.46
N PHE A 170 -9.21 3.50 9.37
CA PHE A 170 -8.24 2.48 8.97
C PHE A 170 -7.37 2.10 10.19
N PRO A 171 -7.59 0.92 10.79
CA PRO A 171 -6.96 0.51 12.05
C PRO A 171 -5.50 0.05 11.86
N GLY A 172 -4.81 -0.22 12.98
CA GLY A 172 -3.46 -0.77 13.00
C GLY A 172 -2.35 0.25 13.33
N PRO A 173 -1.08 -0.17 13.28
CA PRO A 173 0.06 0.74 13.42
C PRO A 173 0.13 1.72 12.26
N VAL A 174 0.64 2.93 12.53
CA VAL A 174 0.80 3.99 11.54
C VAL A 174 2.27 4.31 11.34
N TYR A 175 2.71 4.20 10.10
CA TYR A 175 4.03 4.58 9.64
C TYR A 175 3.97 5.96 9.00
N LEU A 176 4.94 6.81 9.30
CA LEU A 176 5.08 8.15 8.71
C LEU A 176 6.38 8.21 7.93
N ASP A 177 6.29 8.31 6.61
CA ASP A 177 7.48 8.37 5.75
C ASP A 177 8.26 9.69 5.94
N THR A 178 7.58 10.83 5.83
CA THR A 178 8.17 12.15 6.04
C THR A 178 7.46 12.89 7.18
N PRO A 179 7.68 12.48 8.44
CA PRO A 179 6.89 12.94 9.58
C PRO A 179 7.03 14.44 9.86
N ALA A 180 8.13 15.08 9.46
CA ALA A 180 8.31 16.53 9.52
C ALA A 180 7.30 17.32 8.67
N LEU A 181 6.76 16.71 7.60
CA LEU A 181 5.77 17.33 6.71
C LEU A 181 4.32 16.97 7.10
N ALA A 182 4.13 16.11 8.11
CA ALA A 182 2.80 15.72 8.54
C ALA A 182 2.07 16.92 9.20
N PRO A 183 0.84 17.27 8.75
CA PRO A 183 0.05 18.32 9.37
C PRO A 183 -0.21 18.08 10.87
N LYS A 184 -0.40 19.16 11.65
CA LYS A 184 -0.64 19.07 13.10
C LYS A 184 -1.90 18.26 13.44
N GLU A 185 -2.88 18.31 12.56
CA GLU A 185 -4.15 17.60 12.65
C GLU A 185 -3.91 16.09 12.59
N VAL A 186 -3.00 15.62 11.72
CA VAL A 186 -2.62 14.20 11.63
C VAL A 186 -2.09 13.73 12.98
N TRP A 187 -1.14 14.46 13.57
CA TRP A 187 -0.60 14.12 14.89
C TRP A 187 -1.67 14.05 15.98
N SER A 188 -2.65 14.95 15.93
CA SER A 188 -3.76 14.94 16.88
C SER A 188 -4.64 13.70 16.76
N LEU A 189 -4.87 13.22 15.53
CA LEU A 189 -5.65 12.00 15.26
C LEU A 189 -4.86 10.71 15.54
N LEU A 190 -3.53 10.77 15.57
CA LEU A 190 -2.66 9.63 15.88
C LEU A 190 -2.45 9.41 17.38
N ARG A 191 -2.96 10.29 18.27
CA ARG A 191 -2.81 10.12 19.72
C ARG A 191 -3.35 8.75 20.16
N GLY A 192 -2.55 8.00 20.90
CA GLY A 192 -2.89 6.67 21.39
C GLY A 192 -2.70 5.54 20.37
N ARG A 193 -2.32 5.83 19.11
CA ARG A 193 -1.95 4.81 18.13
C ARG A 193 -0.48 4.42 18.26
N GLN A 194 -0.18 3.20 17.84
CA GLN A 194 1.19 2.76 17.59
C GLN A 194 1.71 3.50 16.35
N VAL A 195 2.75 4.33 16.51
CA VAL A 195 3.31 5.16 15.43
C VAL A 195 4.79 4.84 15.23
N VAL A 196 5.23 4.79 13.97
CA VAL A 196 6.64 4.69 13.60
C VAL A 196 6.99 5.86 12.68
N ALA A 197 7.98 6.66 13.06
CA ALA A 197 8.53 7.70 12.20
C ALA A 197 9.68 7.13 11.36
N LEU A 198 9.48 6.94 10.06
CA LEU A 198 10.51 6.45 9.14
C LEU A 198 11.51 7.56 8.78
N GLY A 199 11.07 8.82 8.76
CA GLY A 199 11.91 10.00 8.52
C GLY A 199 12.33 10.78 9.77
N SER A 200 13.00 11.92 9.58
CA SER A 200 13.48 12.81 10.64
C SER A 200 12.49 13.95 10.98
N GLY A 201 12.84 14.81 11.94
CA GLY A 201 12.11 16.06 12.22
C GLY A 201 10.91 15.94 13.17
N VAL A 202 10.92 14.93 14.05
CA VAL A 202 9.90 14.75 15.09
C VAL A 202 10.51 14.29 16.40
N GLU A 203 9.81 14.62 17.49
CA GLU A 203 10.18 14.29 18.87
C GLU A 203 9.77 12.86 19.25
N LEU A 204 10.26 11.89 18.49
CA LEU A 204 10.20 10.47 18.85
C LEU A 204 11.62 9.96 19.14
N PRO A 205 11.81 9.11 20.17
CA PRO A 205 13.10 8.55 20.52
C PRO A 205 13.72 7.81 19.33
N PRO A 206 14.99 8.10 18.96
CA PRO A 206 15.63 7.43 17.85
C PRO A 206 15.87 5.95 18.20
N LEU A 207 15.73 5.09 17.21
CA LEU A 207 16.10 3.67 17.30
C LEU A 207 17.00 3.33 16.11
N ASP A 208 18.25 2.97 16.42
CA ASP A 208 19.22 2.53 15.43
C ASP A 208 19.01 1.05 15.10
N LEU A 209 18.90 0.75 13.80
CA LEU A 209 18.74 -0.60 13.28
C LEU A 209 20.06 -1.24 12.82
N GLY A 210 21.19 -0.58 13.02
CA GLY A 210 22.52 -1.03 12.58
C GLY A 210 22.70 -0.99 11.06
N MET A 211 21.89 -0.19 10.37
CA MET A 211 21.91 -0.03 8.92
C MET A 211 22.88 1.10 8.54
N ARG A 212 23.60 0.93 7.43
CA ARG A 212 24.48 1.96 6.86
C ARG A 212 23.90 2.51 5.57
N PRO A 213 23.39 3.76 5.54
CA PRO A 213 22.99 4.42 4.31
C PRO A 213 24.13 4.51 3.30
N LEU A 214 23.82 4.35 2.02
CA LEU A 214 24.78 4.52 0.93
C LEU A 214 24.73 5.95 0.38
N PRO A 215 25.89 6.55 0.06
CA PRO A 215 25.93 7.83 -0.65
C PRO A 215 25.50 7.66 -2.11
N PRO A 216 25.02 8.73 -2.78
CA PRO A 216 24.67 8.67 -4.20
C PRO A 216 25.91 8.42 -5.07
N TYR A 217 25.75 7.62 -6.12
CA TYR A 217 26.83 7.30 -7.05
C TYR A 217 27.08 8.39 -8.10
N ARG A 218 26.16 9.36 -8.26
CA ARG A 218 26.30 10.48 -9.20
C ARG A 218 26.59 10.05 -10.64
N GLY A 219 25.96 8.97 -11.07
CA GLY A 219 26.18 8.36 -12.39
C GLY A 219 27.51 7.61 -12.54
N SER A 220 28.35 7.52 -11.49
CA SER A 220 29.60 6.77 -11.53
C SER A 220 29.36 5.27 -11.45
N LEU A 221 29.14 4.66 -12.61
CA LEU A 221 29.01 3.22 -12.74
C LEU A 221 30.29 2.48 -12.36
N LYS A 222 31.48 3.08 -12.56
CA LYS A 222 32.74 2.47 -12.14
C LYS A 222 32.82 2.29 -10.61
N SER A 223 32.32 3.27 -9.86
CA SER A 223 32.23 3.17 -8.40
C SER A 223 31.23 2.09 -7.98
N LEU A 224 30.07 2.05 -8.64
CA LEU A 224 29.08 1.00 -8.42
C LEU A 224 29.65 -0.39 -8.69
N GLU A 225 30.32 -0.61 -9.82
CA GLU A 225 30.94 -1.89 -10.19
C GLU A 225 31.96 -2.36 -9.15
N LYS A 226 32.74 -1.43 -8.58
CA LYS A 226 33.70 -1.74 -7.50
C LYS A 226 32.98 -2.24 -6.24
N ASP A 227 31.91 -1.57 -5.82
CA ASP A 227 31.15 -1.96 -4.63
C ASP A 227 30.39 -3.27 -4.86
N LEU A 228 29.82 -3.46 -6.06
CA LEU A 228 29.19 -4.72 -6.47
C LEU A 228 30.17 -5.89 -6.38
N ALA A 229 31.38 -5.75 -6.93
CA ALA A 229 32.41 -6.79 -6.86
C ALA A 229 32.73 -7.19 -5.40
N ARG A 230 32.84 -6.19 -4.50
CA ARG A 230 33.05 -6.42 -3.08
C ARG A 230 31.86 -7.17 -2.45
N TRP A 231 30.64 -6.64 -2.55
CA TRP A 231 29.47 -7.21 -1.88
C TRP A 231 29.13 -8.61 -2.39
N LEU A 232 29.24 -8.84 -3.69
CA LEU A 232 28.98 -10.16 -4.29
C LEU A 232 30.08 -11.15 -3.91
N GLY A 233 31.35 -10.71 -3.83
CA GLY A 233 32.46 -11.52 -3.33
C GLY A 233 32.31 -11.91 -1.85
N GLU A 234 31.68 -11.06 -1.04
CA GLU A 234 31.28 -11.34 0.35
C GLU A 234 30.03 -12.23 0.44
N GLY A 235 29.41 -12.63 -0.68
CA GLY A 235 28.21 -13.47 -0.69
C GLY A 235 26.92 -12.76 -0.28
N ARG A 236 26.90 -11.42 -0.26
CA ARG A 236 25.72 -10.63 0.11
C ARG A 236 24.59 -10.75 -0.91
N ARG A 237 23.36 -10.42 -0.50
CA ARG A 237 22.24 -10.25 -1.42
C ARG A 237 22.21 -8.81 -1.88
N VAL A 238 22.40 -8.57 -3.19
CA VAL A 238 22.38 -7.22 -3.74
C VAL A 238 21.14 -7.04 -4.60
N SER A 239 20.28 -6.12 -4.19
CA SER A 239 19.02 -5.80 -4.88
C SER A 239 19.07 -4.38 -5.42
N LEU A 240 18.95 -4.24 -6.74
CA LEU A 240 18.86 -2.96 -7.43
C LEU A 240 17.45 -2.76 -7.99
N PHE A 241 16.74 -1.79 -7.42
CA PHE A 241 15.38 -1.42 -7.84
C PHE A 241 15.42 -0.36 -8.93
N VAL A 242 14.72 -0.61 -10.03
CA VAL A 242 14.73 0.22 -11.22
C VAL A 242 13.31 0.57 -11.61
N ALA A 243 13.01 1.86 -11.75
CA ALA A 243 11.68 2.35 -12.07
C ALA A 243 11.40 2.23 -13.58
N HIS A 244 12.37 2.56 -14.41
CA HIS A 244 12.18 2.69 -15.86
C HIS A 244 12.70 1.46 -16.62
N GLU A 245 11.89 0.95 -17.54
CA GLU A 245 12.24 -0.22 -18.37
C GLU A 245 13.51 0.02 -19.21
N ARG A 246 13.65 1.22 -19.78
CA ARG A 246 14.86 1.61 -20.53
C ARG A 246 16.12 1.55 -19.66
N THR A 247 16.03 2.03 -18.41
CA THR A 247 17.14 1.98 -17.46
C THR A 247 17.44 0.55 -17.04
N LEU A 248 16.41 -0.28 -16.87
CA LEU A 248 16.56 -1.70 -16.56
C LEU A 248 17.33 -2.43 -17.65
N ASP A 249 16.97 -2.23 -18.92
CA ASP A 249 17.65 -2.85 -20.05
C ASP A 249 19.08 -2.35 -20.22
N TYR A 250 19.32 -1.06 -19.98
CA TYR A 250 20.65 -0.48 -19.93
C TYR A 250 21.51 -1.15 -18.84
N LEU A 251 21.00 -1.22 -17.60
CA LEU A 251 21.72 -1.81 -16.46
C LEU A 251 21.99 -3.30 -16.64
N LYS A 252 21.05 -4.06 -17.22
CA LYS A 252 21.27 -5.48 -17.59
C LYS A 252 22.49 -5.65 -18.49
N ARG A 253 22.62 -4.82 -19.52
CA ARG A 253 23.75 -4.87 -20.46
C ARG A 253 25.03 -4.36 -19.82
N ARG A 254 24.95 -3.23 -19.13
CA ARG A 254 26.11 -2.57 -18.53
C ARG A 254 26.74 -3.41 -17.41
N LEU A 255 25.91 -4.05 -16.59
CA LEU A 255 26.34 -4.87 -15.46
C LEU A 255 26.43 -6.36 -15.82
N ALA A 256 26.45 -6.71 -17.11
CA ALA A 256 26.57 -8.09 -17.58
C ALA A 256 27.73 -8.91 -16.94
N PRO A 257 28.90 -8.33 -16.62
CA PRO A 257 29.96 -9.05 -15.89
C PRO A 257 29.51 -9.63 -14.53
N PHE A 258 28.50 -9.03 -13.90
CA PHE A 258 27.93 -9.47 -12.62
C PHE A 258 26.73 -10.42 -12.78
N ARG A 259 26.40 -10.81 -14.02
CA ARG A 259 25.31 -11.74 -14.37
C ARG A 259 23.98 -11.41 -13.65
N PRO A 260 23.43 -10.20 -13.85
CA PRO A 260 22.23 -9.75 -13.16
C PRO A 260 21.05 -10.67 -13.44
N GLN A 261 20.31 -11.03 -12.39
CA GLN A 261 19.06 -11.78 -12.46
C GLN A 261 17.86 -10.83 -12.38
N VAL A 262 16.73 -11.24 -12.97
CA VAL A 262 15.44 -10.54 -12.80
C VAL A 262 14.45 -11.52 -12.17
N PRO A 263 14.58 -11.80 -10.86
CA PRO A 263 13.68 -12.73 -10.20
C PRO A 263 12.25 -12.16 -10.15
N GLU A 264 11.26 -13.05 -10.15
CA GLU A 264 9.84 -12.67 -10.03
C GLU A 264 9.48 -12.15 -8.63
N ARG A 265 10.24 -12.56 -7.61
CA ARG A 265 9.96 -12.26 -6.20
C ARG A 265 11.22 -11.87 -5.44
N PHE A 266 11.06 -10.93 -4.52
CA PHE A 266 12.06 -10.58 -3.53
C PHE A 266 12.03 -11.58 -2.33
N PRO A 267 13.16 -11.88 -1.67
CA PRO A 267 14.53 -11.45 -1.98
C PRO A 267 15.18 -12.29 -3.09
N GLY A 268 16.16 -11.69 -3.77
CA GLY A 268 17.00 -12.38 -4.74
C GLY A 268 18.04 -13.31 -4.11
N PRO A 269 18.72 -14.17 -4.90
CA PRO A 269 19.73 -15.11 -4.40
C PRO A 269 20.97 -14.44 -3.77
N ARG A 270 21.64 -15.13 -2.83
CA ARG A 270 22.93 -14.70 -2.24
C ARG A 270 24.04 -14.73 -3.28
N GLY A 271 25.00 -13.80 -3.17
CA GLY A 271 26.15 -13.71 -4.06
C GLY A 271 25.82 -13.32 -5.50
N GLN A 272 24.59 -12.84 -5.74
CA GLN A 272 24.11 -12.45 -7.07
C GLN A 272 23.46 -11.07 -7.04
N LEU A 273 23.60 -10.35 -8.15
CA LEU A 273 22.89 -9.09 -8.38
C LEU A 273 21.49 -9.39 -8.88
N SER A 274 20.48 -8.91 -8.16
CA SER A 274 19.07 -9.01 -8.54
C SER A 274 18.52 -7.64 -8.92
N LEU A 275 17.87 -7.57 -10.08
CA LEU A 275 17.21 -6.37 -10.58
C LEU A 275 15.71 -6.52 -10.38
N PHE A 276 15.10 -5.57 -9.69
CA PHE A 276 13.66 -5.53 -9.43
C PHE A 276 13.05 -4.29 -10.06
N ARG A 277 11.80 -4.36 -10.49
CA ARG A 277 11.04 -3.16 -10.88
C ARG A 277 10.56 -2.43 -9.62
N GLY A 278 10.76 -1.13 -9.54
CA GLY A 278 10.23 -0.29 -8.46
C GLY A 278 10.87 1.09 -8.37
N ALA A 279 10.06 2.11 -8.13
CA ALA A 279 10.49 3.51 -8.04
C ALA A 279 10.94 3.94 -6.65
N PHE A 280 11.73 3.11 -5.96
CA PHE A 280 12.25 3.43 -4.63
C PHE A 280 13.40 4.43 -4.67
N GLU A 281 13.77 4.92 -3.50
CA GLU A 281 14.77 5.97 -3.30
C GLU A 281 15.81 5.59 -2.24
N GLY A 282 17.02 6.12 -2.40
CA GLY A 282 18.15 5.88 -1.49
C GLY A 282 18.76 4.48 -1.61
N GLY A 283 19.57 4.10 -0.64
CA GLY A 283 20.18 2.79 -0.56
C GLY A 283 20.86 2.57 0.77
N ALA A 284 21.12 1.31 1.10
CA ALA A 284 21.69 0.94 2.38
C ALA A 284 22.29 -0.46 2.35
N GLU A 285 23.30 -0.66 3.20
CA GLU A 285 23.72 -1.98 3.66
C GLU A 285 23.01 -2.29 4.99
N TRP A 286 22.35 -3.45 5.08
CA TRP A 286 21.67 -3.89 6.30
C TRP A 286 21.82 -5.40 6.51
N GLY A 287 22.75 -5.79 7.40
CA GLY A 287 23.13 -7.19 7.56
C GLY A 287 23.70 -7.76 6.27
N GLU A 288 23.10 -8.83 5.75
CA GLU A 288 23.49 -9.46 4.48
C GLU A 288 22.85 -8.81 3.24
N GLU A 289 21.91 -7.89 3.43
CA GLU A 289 21.19 -7.24 2.34
C GLU A 289 21.88 -5.94 1.94
N VAL A 290 21.95 -5.69 0.64
CA VAL A 290 22.36 -4.42 0.06
C VAL A 290 21.25 -3.93 -0.86
N PHE A 291 20.73 -2.75 -0.55
CA PHE A 291 19.68 -2.09 -1.30
C PHE A 291 20.27 -0.95 -2.12
N LEU A 292 20.04 -1.02 -3.42
CA LEU A 292 20.38 0.00 -4.38
C LEU A 292 19.13 0.41 -5.13
N THR A 293 19.06 1.67 -5.55
CA THR A 293 17.95 2.18 -6.36
C THR A 293 18.49 2.91 -7.58
N GLU A 294 17.70 2.95 -8.65
CA GLU A 294 17.99 3.79 -9.82
C GLU A 294 18.27 5.24 -9.40
N ALA A 295 17.47 5.77 -8.47
CA ALA A 295 17.65 7.11 -7.92
C ALA A 295 19.03 7.27 -7.24
N LEU A 296 19.48 6.30 -6.45
CA LEU A 296 20.82 6.34 -5.84
C LEU A 296 21.94 6.31 -6.89
N VAL A 297 21.76 5.52 -7.94
CA VAL A 297 22.78 5.35 -9.00
C VAL A 297 22.92 6.63 -9.83
N PHE A 298 21.80 7.24 -10.22
CA PHE A 298 21.77 8.35 -11.17
C PHE A 298 21.39 9.71 -10.56
N ALA A 299 21.25 9.82 -9.22
CA ALA A 299 21.09 11.10 -8.54
C ALA A 299 22.17 12.08 -9.00
N THR A 300 21.79 13.30 -9.35
CA THR A 300 22.74 14.35 -9.77
C THR A 300 23.33 15.09 -8.58
#